data_AF-A0A7S2AUF8-F1
#
_entry.id   AF-A0A7S2AUF8-F1
#
_cell.length_a   1.000
_cell.length_b   1.000
_cell.length_c   1.000
_cell.angle_alpha   90.00
_cell.angle_beta   90.00
_cell.angle_gamma   90.00
#
_symmetry.space_group_name_H-M   'P 1'
#
loop_
_entity.id
_entity.type
_entity.pdbx_description
1 polymer ?
#
loop_
_entity_poly.entity_id
_entity_poly.type
_entity_poly.pdbx_seq_one_letter_code
_entity_poly.pdbx_strand_id
1 'polypeptide(L)'
;SISDRPTISLLPTSQPTFQASCSYLVNASYSELMLENYTSLEDAYDSLTYGHANYTCAESMIIDNQQYEKAIPYLWCVLPHCHANCPGTSCPTKLVGIDDADECESAVYNYLGYVHRKKDTPDYEAAEEYYTEALQLWSSNCGALEYLTELYVDRSNETYATKTLTQLCTDCGHSDATTKAAISYLKASDMGVPSIDVCNTNNATKDDDAGTSEKMDETTSESGFLGARVGSIVYGVIAACCFVALVFLMRWLRKSVKGV
;
A
#
# COMPACT_ATOMS: atom_id res chain seq x y z
N SER A 1 -22.86 8.86 5.11
CA SER A 1 -23.47 9.81 4.14
C SER A 1 -22.55 11.01 4.08
N ILE A 2 -21.45 10.88 3.33
CA ILE A 2 -20.54 12.00 3.11
C ILE A 2 -21.24 12.95 2.13
N SER A 3 -21.43 14.16 2.65
CA SER A 3 -22.24 15.22 2.10
C SER A 3 -21.55 15.86 0.89
N ASP A 4 -22.31 16.05 -0.19
CA ASP A 4 -22.13 17.02 -1.27
C ASP A 4 -20.69 17.35 -1.71
N ARG A 5 -20.21 16.63 -2.73
CA ARG A 5 -18.99 16.98 -3.48
C ARG A 5 -19.13 18.41 -4.04
N PRO A 6 -18.29 19.38 -3.63
CA PRO A 6 -18.40 20.74 -4.13
C PRO A 6 -17.97 20.80 -5.59
N THR A 7 -18.81 21.41 -6.43
CA THR A 7 -18.48 21.75 -7.81
C THR A 7 -17.41 22.83 -7.80
N ILE A 8 -16.15 22.45 -8.02
CA ILE A 8 -15.03 23.39 -8.13
C ILE A 8 -15.28 24.30 -9.33
N SER A 9 -15.48 25.59 -9.05
CA SER A 9 -15.54 26.65 -10.05
C SER A 9 -14.21 26.71 -10.81
N LEU A 10 -14.27 26.49 -12.14
CA LEU A 10 -13.13 26.59 -13.05
C LEU A 10 -12.74 28.06 -13.27
N LEU A 11 -12.24 28.73 -12.23
CA LEU A 11 -11.41 29.91 -12.41
C LEU A 11 -10.03 29.46 -12.92
N PRO A 12 -9.38 30.23 -13.82
CA PRO A 12 -8.06 29.86 -14.32
C PRO A 12 -7.10 29.75 -13.14
N THR A 13 -6.58 28.56 -12.92
CA THR A 13 -5.57 28.27 -11.89
C THR A 13 -4.37 29.17 -12.15
N SER A 14 -4.10 30.09 -11.23
CA SER A 14 -2.85 30.85 -11.23
C SER A 14 -1.69 29.86 -11.19
N GLN A 15 -0.70 30.01 -12.06
CA GLN A 15 0.51 29.19 -12.02
C GLN A 15 1.15 29.29 -10.64
N PRO A 16 1.72 28.18 -10.13
CA PRO A 16 2.36 28.20 -8.83
C PRO A 16 3.54 29.16 -8.82
N THR A 17 3.78 29.80 -7.69
CA THR A 17 4.91 30.74 -7.56
C THR A 17 6.26 30.02 -7.55
N PHE A 18 6.29 28.76 -7.10
CA PHE A 18 7.45 27.89 -7.10
C PHE A 18 7.05 26.44 -7.41
N GLN A 19 7.66 25.83 -8.43
CA GLN A 19 7.46 24.40 -8.70
C GLN A 19 8.43 23.58 -7.85
N ALA A 20 7.98 23.14 -6.67
CA ALA A 20 8.82 22.39 -5.75
C ALA A 20 9.14 20.99 -6.32
N SER A 21 10.41 20.58 -6.20
CA SER A 21 10.80 19.19 -6.47
C SER A 21 10.36 18.27 -5.33
N CYS A 22 10.24 16.97 -5.59
CA CYS A 22 9.92 16.04 -4.51
C CYS A 22 10.97 16.05 -3.39
N SER A 23 12.26 16.16 -3.73
CA SER A 23 13.33 16.30 -2.74
C SER A 23 13.20 17.56 -1.88
N TYR A 24 12.63 18.64 -2.42
CA TYR A 24 12.34 19.83 -1.63
C TYR A 24 11.20 19.54 -0.65
N LEU A 25 10.07 19.02 -1.16
CA LEU A 25 8.87 18.75 -0.37
C LEU A 25 9.13 17.75 0.77
N VAL A 26 9.93 16.73 0.53
CA VAL A 26 10.32 15.75 1.56
C VAL A 26 11.16 16.41 2.66
N ASN A 27 12.04 17.34 2.33
CA ASN A 27 12.91 18.01 3.31
C ASN A 27 12.24 19.20 4.02
N ALA A 28 11.23 19.81 3.40
CA ALA A 28 10.47 20.90 4.00
C ALA A 28 9.71 20.44 5.25
N SER A 29 9.59 21.36 6.21
CA SER A 29 8.82 21.12 7.43
C SER A 29 7.33 21.04 7.14
N TYR A 30 6.56 20.39 8.01
CA TYR A 30 5.10 20.33 7.87
C TYR A 30 4.48 21.73 7.75
N SER A 31 4.81 22.64 8.69
CA SER A 31 4.26 23.99 8.74
C SER A 31 4.63 24.87 7.54
N GLU A 32 5.72 24.56 6.85
CA GLU A 32 6.15 25.31 5.67
C GLU A 32 5.25 25.02 4.47
N LEU A 33 4.76 23.79 4.33
CA LEU A 33 3.99 23.35 3.16
C LEU A 33 2.48 23.60 3.28
N MET A 34 2.02 24.08 4.44
CA MET A 34 0.60 24.29 4.70
C MET A 34 0.20 25.75 4.53
N LEU A 35 -1.05 25.97 4.13
CA LEU A 35 -1.68 27.28 4.22
C LEU A 35 -1.72 27.76 5.68
N GLU A 36 -1.58 29.07 5.88
CA GLU A 36 -1.71 29.67 7.21
C GLU A 36 -3.12 29.50 7.78
N ASN A 37 -4.14 29.47 6.91
CA ASN A 37 -5.53 29.31 7.28
C ASN A 37 -6.22 28.31 6.34
N TYR A 38 -6.64 27.17 6.90
CA TYR A 38 -7.33 26.10 6.21
C TYR A 38 -8.48 25.58 7.09
N THR A 39 -9.51 25.00 6.47
CA THR A 39 -10.71 24.55 7.18
C THR A 39 -10.69 23.07 7.51
N SER A 40 -9.90 22.28 6.78
CA SER A 40 -9.67 20.86 7.03
C SER A 40 -8.27 20.45 6.56
N LEU A 41 -7.87 19.20 6.79
CA LEU A 41 -6.62 18.73 6.19
C LEU A 41 -6.73 18.55 4.67
N GLU A 42 -7.94 18.58 4.10
CA GLU A 42 -8.15 18.38 2.67
C GLU A 42 -7.74 19.60 1.84
N ASP A 43 -7.88 20.80 2.42
CA ASP A 43 -7.53 22.08 1.80
C ASP A 43 -6.19 22.67 2.31
N ALA A 44 -5.47 21.96 3.19
CA ALA A 44 -4.34 22.52 3.90
C ALA A 44 -3.05 22.68 3.07
N TYR A 45 -2.83 21.89 2.02
CA TYR A 45 -1.58 21.96 1.25
C TYR A 45 -1.52 23.21 0.36
N ASP A 46 -0.46 24.01 0.48
CA ASP A 46 -0.25 25.23 -0.30
C ASP A 46 0.24 24.93 -1.73
N SER A 47 -0.67 24.43 -2.55
CA SER A 47 -0.40 24.14 -3.98
C SER A 47 -0.16 25.40 -4.82
N LEU A 48 -0.58 26.58 -4.36
CA LEU A 48 -0.33 27.86 -5.04
C LEU A 48 1.12 28.30 -4.87
N THR A 49 1.74 28.00 -3.73
CA THR A 49 3.16 28.26 -3.53
C THR A 49 4.02 27.15 -4.10
N TYR A 50 3.74 25.89 -3.78
CA TYR A 50 4.68 24.78 -4.02
C TYR A 50 4.37 23.93 -5.27
N GLY A 51 3.27 24.21 -5.95
CA GLY A 51 2.86 23.48 -7.16
C GLY A 51 2.07 22.21 -6.87
N HIS A 52 1.66 21.56 -7.96
CA HIS A 52 0.75 20.41 -7.93
C HIS A 52 1.37 19.20 -7.23
N ALA A 53 0.58 18.58 -6.35
CA ALA A 53 0.96 17.34 -5.72
C ALA A 53 1.09 16.20 -6.76
N ASN A 54 2.04 15.30 -6.54
CA ASN A 54 2.30 14.15 -7.41
C ASN A 54 2.21 12.85 -6.60
N TYR A 55 1.48 11.87 -7.13
CA TYR A 55 1.30 10.57 -6.49
C TYR A 55 2.62 9.92 -6.07
N THR A 56 3.61 9.83 -6.95
CA THR A 56 4.92 9.22 -6.65
C THR A 56 5.70 9.97 -5.58
N CYS A 57 5.49 11.28 -5.44
CA CYS A 57 6.09 12.01 -4.33
C CYS A 57 5.38 11.72 -3.00
N ALA A 58 4.06 11.54 -3.02
CA ALA A 58 3.31 11.06 -1.86
C ALA A 58 3.84 9.69 -1.42
N GLU A 59 4.10 8.77 -2.36
CA GLU A 59 4.71 7.47 -2.06
C GLU A 59 6.05 7.61 -1.34
N SER A 60 6.93 8.49 -1.82
CA SER A 60 8.23 8.72 -1.15
C SER A 60 8.06 9.33 0.25
N MET A 61 7.11 10.26 0.44
CA MET A 61 6.80 10.77 1.79
C MET A 61 6.36 9.64 2.73
N ILE A 62 5.55 8.71 2.24
CA ILE A 62 4.91 7.66 3.04
C ILE A 62 5.86 6.48 3.31
N ILE A 63 6.42 5.90 2.26
CA ILE A 63 7.17 4.64 2.31
C ILE A 63 8.62 4.87 2.71
N ASP A 64 9.29 5.86 2.10
CA ASP A 64 10.73 6.08 2.32
C ASP A 64 10.98 6.93 3.58
N ASN A 65 10.10 7.90 3.85
CA ASN A 65 10.33 8.92 4.87
C ASN A 65 9.39 8.86 6.07
N GLN A 66 8.32 8.04 6.02
CA GLN A 66 7.35 7.88 7.10
C GLN A 66 6.72 9.21 7.56
N GLN A 67 6.52 10.15 6.64
CA GLN A 67 5.97 11.49 6.89
C GLN A 67 4.44 11.46 6.78
N TYR A 68 3.79 10.59 7.55
CA TYR A 68 2.37 10.27 7.39
C TYR A 68 1.44 11.48 7.53
N GLU A 69 1.64 12.30 8.55
CA GLU A 69 0.85 13.50 8.79
C GLU A 69 1.00 14.51 7.66
N LYS A 70 2.22 14.66 7.13
CA LYS A 70 2.51 15.55 6.00
C LYS A 70 1.91 15.04 4.69
N ALA A 71 1.82 13.73 4.53
CA ALA A 71 1.27 13.10 3.34
C ALA A 71 -0.26 13.23 3.25
N ILE A 72 -1.00 13.35 4.38
CA ILE A 72 -2.47 13.49 4.39
C ILE A 72 -2.95 14.66 3.49
N PRO A 73 -2.60 15.93 3.76
CA PRO A 73 -3.05 17.05 2.94
C PRO A 73 -2.50 17.01 1.51
N TYR A 74 -1.33 16.38 1.33
CA TYR A 74 -0.72 16.21 0.02
C TYR A 74 -1.51 15.23 -0.86
N LEU A 75 -1.97 14.11 -0.30
CA LEU A 75 -2.82 13.12 -0.98
C LEU A 75 -4.17 13.71 -1.36
N TRP A 76 -4.77 14.53 -0.48
CA TRP A 76 -6.02 15.24 -0.79
C TRP A 76 -5.89 16.19 -1.97
N CYS A 77 -4.71 16.79 -2.17
CA CYS A 77 -4.42 17.58 -3.38
C CYS A 77 -4.33 16.70 -4.64
N VAL A 78 -3.84 15.45 -4.54
CA VAL A 78 -3.76 14.51 -5.67
C VAL A 78 -5.14 14.01 -6.10
N LEU A 79 -6.01 13.69 -5.14
CA LEU A 79 -7.31 13.04 -5.34
C LEU A 79 -8.17 13.64 -6.48
N PRO A 80 -8.47 14.96 -6.53
CA PRO A 80 -9.32 15.54 -7.57
C PRO A 80 -8.71 15.44 -8.97
N HIS A 81 -7.40 15.22 -9.09
CA HIS A 81 -6.70 15.10 -10.37
C HIS A 81 -6.84 13.72 -11.02
N CYS A 82 -7.33 12.69 -10.31
CA CYS A 82 -7.62 11.39 -10.91
C CYS A 82 -8.72 11.53 -11.99
N HIS A 83 -9.91 12.00 -11.63
CA HIS A 83 -11.01 12.21 -12.60
C HIS A 83 -10.74 13.31 -13.62
N ALA A 84 -9.91 14.30 -13.28
CA ALA A 84 -9.61 15.39 -14.20
C ALA A 84 -8.62 14.98 -15.30
N ASN A 85 -7.68 14.07 -14.99
CA ASN A 85 -6.51 13.83 -15.84
C ASN A 85 -6.31 12.37 -16.27
N CYS A 86 -7.12 11.43 -15.76
CA CYS A 86 -7.09 10.03 -16.17
C CYS A 86 -8.23 9.72 -17.17
N PRO A 87 -7.98 8.94 -18.23
CA PRO A 87 -6.68 8.40 -18.62
C PRO A 87 -5.80 9.44 -19.31
N GLY A 88 -4.49 9.22 -19.31
CA GLY A 88 -3.54 10.00 -20.11
C GLY A 88 -2.19 10.22 -19.45
N THR A 89 -1.32 10.97 -20.14
CA THR A 89 0.03 11.30 -19.64
C THR A 89 0.03 12.15 -18.37
N SER A 90 -1.09 12.81 -18.09
CA SER A 90 -1.28 13.67 -16.92
C SER A 90 -1.98 12.95 -15.76
N CYS A 91 -2.36 11.68 -15.93
CA CYS A 91 -2.95 10.88 -14.86
C CYS A 91 -1.94 10.75 -13.70
N PRO A 92 -2.29 11.12 -12.45
CA PRO A 92 -1.33 11.17 -11.35
C PRO A 92 -0.60 9.85 -11.10
N THR A 93 -1.29 8.73 -11.31
CA THR A 93 -0.81 7.38 -11.05
C THR A 93 -0.22 6.69 -12.29
N LYS A 94 -0.08 7.41 -13.42
CA LYS A 94 0.42 6.84 -14.68
C LYS A 94 1.77 6.14 -14.55
N LEU A 95 2.66 6.71 -13.72
CA LEU A 95 4.01 6.19 -13.51
C LEU A 95 4.04 4.86 -12.74
N VAL A 96 2.98 4.55 -11.99
CA VAL A 96 2.82 3.28 -11.27
C VAL A 96 1.91 2.30 -12.05
N GLY A 97 1.61 2.60 -13.31
CA GLY A 97 0.88 1.70 -14.20
C GLY A 97 -0.64 1.74 -14.06
N ILE A 98 -1.19 2.66 -13.26
CA ILE A 98 -2.63 2.88 -13.13
C ILE A 98 -3.01 4.08 -13.98
N ASP A 99 -3.96 3.91 -14.88
CA ASP A 99 -4.41 4.97 -15.81
C ASP A 99 -5.93 5.13 -15.84
N ASP A 100 -6.67 4.25 -15.16
CA ASP A 100 -8.10 4.40 -14.96
C ASP A 100 -8.39 5.40 -13.82
N ALA A 101 -9.46 6.18 -13.96
CA ALA A 101 -9.78 7.24 -13.01
C ALA A 101 -10.24 6.69 -11.64
N ASP A 102 -11.05 5.63 -11.63
CA ASP A 102 -11.54 5.01 -10.40
C ASP A 102 -10.42 4.22 -9.72
N GLU A 103 -9.57 3.53 -10.48
CA GLU A 103 -8.38 2.87 -9.93
C GLU A 103 -7.37 3.89 -9.39
N CYS A 104 -7.19 5.05 -10.05
CA CYS A 104 -6.36 6.15 -9.54
C CYS A 104 -6.90 6.66 -8.21
N GLU A 105 -8.19 6.94 -8.13
CA GLU A 105 -8.83 7.44 -6.91
C GLU A 105 -8.73 6.38 -5.79
N SER A 106 -8.97 5.11 -6.11
CA SER A 106 -8.76 3.97 -5.22
C SER A 106 -7.33 3.91 -4.67
N ALA A 107 -6.32 4.13 -5.52
CA ALA A 107 -4.92 4.10 -5.13
C ALA A 107 -4.55 5.28 -4.20
N VAL A 108 -5.22 6.44 -4.33
CA VAL A 108 -5.06 7.58 -3.41
C VAL A 108 -5.74 7.28 -2.07
N TYR A 109 -6.97 6.76 -2.07
CA TYR A 109 -7.66 6.36 -0.83
C TYR A 109 -6.91 5.25 -0.08
N ASN A 110 -6.30 4.31 -0.80
CA ASN A 110 -5.43 3.30 -0.18
C ASN A 110 -4.33 3.96 0.67
N TYR A 111 -3.64 4.97 0.12
CA TYR A 111 -2.62 5.69 0.88
C TYR A 111 -3.19 6.59 1.98
N LEU A 112 -4.36 7.21 1.79
CA LEU A 112 -5.05 7.93 2.88
C LEU A 112 -5.34 6.98 4.05
N GLY A 113 -5.83 5.77 3.78
CA GLY A 113 -6.01 4.74 4.79
C GLY A 113 -4.70 4.36 5.49
N TYR A 114 -3.63 4.17 4.71
CA TYR A 114 -2.31 3.84 5.23
C TYR A 114 -1.77 4.91 6.17
N VAL A 115 -1.77 6.18 5.76
CA VAL A 115 -1.22 7.26 6.59
C VAL A 115 -2.06 7.48 7.86
N HIS A 116 -3.39 7.34 7.80
CA HIS A 116 -4.24 7.42 9.00
C HIS A 116 -3.97 6.28 9.97
N ARG A 117 -3.67 5.07 9.48
CA ARG A 117 -3.28 3.92 10.32
C ARG A 117 -1.88 4.08 10.93
N LYS A 118 -0.94 4.68 10.20
CA LYS A 118 0.49 4.66 10.56
C LYS A 118 1.01 5.91 11.27
N LYS A 119 0.29 7.04 11.22
CA LYS A 119 0.64 8.28 11.93
C LYS A 119 0.83 8.07 13.45
N ASP A 120 1.48 9.02 14.12
CA ASP A 120 1.90 8.89 15.53
C ASP A 120 0.76 8.52 16.48
N THR A 121 -0.44 9.06 16.20
CA THR A 121 -1.69 8.67 16.85
C THR A 121 -2.62 8.03 15.81
N PRO A 122 -2.61 6.69 15.67
CA PRO A 122 -3.41 6.02 14.66
C PRO A 122 -4.89 6.35 14.75
N ASP A 123 -5.49 6.57 13.60
CA ASP A 123 -6.93 6.77 13.42
C ASP A 123 -7.48 5.61 12.60
N TYR A 124 -7.80 4.53 13.30
CA TYR A 124 -8.21 3.28 12.66
C TYR A 124 -9.61 3.34 12.05
N GLU A 125 -10.47 4.24 12.53
CA GLU A 125 -11.81 4.42 11.95
C GLU A 125 -11.69 5.11 10.59
N ALA A 126 -10.95 6.22 10.49
CA ALA A 126 -10.67 6.86 9.21
C ALA A 126 -9.90 5.94 8.26
N ALA A 127 -8.95 5.15 8.78
CA ALA A 127 -8.23 4.19 7.96
C ALA A 127 -9.16 3.15 7.33
N GLU A 128 -10.07 2.55 8.11
CA GLU A 128 -11.06 1.60 7.61
C GLU A 128 -11.97 2.21 6.55
N GLU A 129 -12.44 3.44 6.78
CA GLU A 129 -13.29 4.17 5.84
C GLU A 129 -12.59 4.34 4.50
N TYR A 130 -11.35 4.85 4.49
CA TYR A 130 -10.61 5.06 3.23
C TYR A 130 -10.28 3.75 2.50
N TYR A 131 -9.89 2.68 3.20
CA TYR A 131 -9.70 1.39 2.52
C TYR A 131 -11.03 0.86 1.95
N THR A 132 -12.14 1.07 2.65
CA THR A 132 -13.46 0.66 2.16
C THR A 132 -13.86 1.45 0.92
N GLU A 133 -13.63 2.76 0.88
CA GLU A 133 -13.83 3.60 -0.30
C GLU A 133 -12.92 3.16 -1.47
N ALA A 134 -11.65 2.87 -1.19
CA ALA A 134 -10.73 2.34 -2.20
C ALA A 134 -11.27 1.05 -2.84
N LEU A 135 -11.79 0.13 -2.04
CA LEU A 135 -12.33 -1.16 -2.50
C LEU A 135 -13.71 -1.06 -3.14
N GLN A 136 -14.48 0.01 -2.88
CA GLN A 136 -15.71 0.29 -3.60
C GLN A 136 -15.43 0.70 -5.05
N LEU A 137 -14.38 1.47 -5.28
CA LEU A 137 -13.94 1.91 -6.61
C LEU A 137 -13.20 0.81 -7.37
N TRP A 138 -12.32 0.08 -6.68
CA TRP A 138 -11.53 -0.99 -7.28
C TRP A 138 -11.43 -2.16 -6.30
N SER A 139 -12.35 -3.12 -6.44
CA SER A 139 -12.49 -4.24 -5.49
C SER A 139 -11.27 -5.18 -5.44
N SER A 140 -10.48 -5.22 -6.52
CA SER A 140 -9.23 -6.00 -6.60
C SER A 140 -7.98 -5.15 -6.34
N ASN A 141 -8.10 -3.99 -5.69
CA ASN A 141 -6.95 -3.22 -5.23
C ASN A 141 -6.17 -4.00 -4.16
N CYS A 142 -5.14 -4.71 -4.59
CA CYS A 142 -4.33 -5.61 -3.77
C CYS A 142 -3.67 -4.91 -2.58
N GLY A 143 -3.27 -3.64 -2.72
CA GLY A 143 -2.70 -2.85 -1.62
C GLY A 143 -3.73 -2.48 -0.56
N ALA A 144 -4.95 -2.11 -0.98
CA ALA A 144 -6.04 -1.80 -0.05
C ALA A 144 -6.51 -3.05 0.70
N LEU A 145 -6.61 -4.19 0.02
CA LEU A 145 -6.93 -5.47 0.65
C LEU A 145 -5.86 -5.90 1.67
N GLU A 146 -4.58 -5.73 1.35
CA GLU A 146 -3.47 -5.97 2.28
C GLU A 146 -3.58 -5.08 3.51
N TYR A 147 -3.61 -3.76 3.34
CA TYR A 147 -3.58 -2.85 4.48
C TYR A 147 -4.86 -2.89 5.31
N LEU A 148 -6.01 -3.20 4.72
CA LEU A 148 -7.24 -3.46 5.46
C LEU A 148 -7.15 -4.77 6.27
N THR A 149 -6.49 -5.80 5.73
CA THR A 149 -6.20 -7.03 6.49
C THR A 149 -5.33 -6.69 7.71
N GLU A 150 -4.23 -5.96 7.52
CA GLU A 150 -3.35 -5.53 8.62
C GLU A 150 -4.08 -4.66 9.65
N LEU A 151 -4.96 -3.75 9.21
CA LEU A 151 -5.79 -2.94 10.11
C LEU A 151 -6.65 -3.83 11.03
N TYR A 152 -7.28 -4.87 10.48
CA TYR A 152 -8.08 -5.79 11.30
C TYR A 152 -7.22 -6.60 12.26
N VAL A 153 -5.97 -6.91 11.91
CA VAL A 153 -5.00 -7.47 12.86
C VAL A 153 -4.71 -6.50 13.99
N ASP A 154 -4.42 -5.23 13.66
CA ASP A 154 -4.13 -4.19 14.66
C ASP A 154 -5.29 -3.98 15.64
N ARG A 155 -6.53 -4.24 15.20
CA ARG A 155 -7.75 -4.15 16.00
C ARG A 155 -8.15 -5.48 16.68
N SER A 156 -7.31 -6.51 16.61
CA SER A 156 -7.60 -7.85 17.15
C SER A 156 -8.92 -8.44 16.61
N ASN A 157 -9.25 -8.14 15.35
CA ASN A 157 -10.50 -8.51 14.71
C ASN A 157 -10.30 -9.66 13.72
N GLU A 158 -10.11 -10.86 14.27
CA GLU A 158 -9.78 -12.08 13.52
C GLU A 158 -10.77 -12.37 12.39
N THR A 159 -12.07 -12.27 12.64
CA THR A 159 -13.11 -12.54 11.64
C THR A 159 -12.95 -11.70 10.39
N TYR A 160 -12.75 -10.38 10.55
CA TYR A 160 -12.60 -9.49 9.40
C TYR A 160 -11.22 -9.60 8.76
N ALA A 161 -10.15 -9.79 9.54
CA ALA A 161 -8.82 -10.04 8.99
C ALA A 161 -8.80 -11.28 8.08
N THR A 162 -9.47 -12.36 8.51
CA THR A 162 -9.61 -13.60 7.73
C THR A 162 -10.37 -13.38 6.45
N LYS A 163 -11.50 -12.67 6.53
CA LYS A 163 -12.35 -12.39 5.39
C LYS A 163 -11.60 -11.58 4.33
N THR A 164 -10.92 -10.52 4.74
CA THR A 164 -10.14 -9.68 3.82
C THR A 164 -8.93 -10.41 3.25
N LEU A 165 -8.22 -11.22 4.05
CA LEU A 165 -7.14 -12.07 3.54
C LEU A 165 -7.63 -13.09 2.50
N THR A 166 -8.81 -13.68 2.72
CA THR A 166 -9.42 -14.61 1.75
C THR A 166 -9.66 -13.91 0.41
N GLN A 167 -10.17 -12.67 0.45
CA GLN A 167 -10.39 -11.87 -0.75
C GLN A 167 -9.06 -11.53 -1.43
N LEU A 168 -8.07 -11.07 -0.67
CA LEU A 168 -6.71 -10.78 -1.15
C LEU A 168 -6.09 -11.98 -1.87
N CYS A 169 -6.19 -13.17 -1.27
CA CYS A 169 -5.69 -14.41 -1.87
C CYS A 169 -6.46 -14.83 -3.12
N THR A 170 -7.75 -14.49 -3.22
CA THR A 170 -8.58 -14.78 -4.40
C THR A 170 -8.25 -13.87 -5.57
N ASP A 171 -8.07 -12.57 -5.30
CA ASP A 171 -7.94 -11.55 -6.35
C ASP A 171 -6.48 -11.38 -6.81
N CYS A 172 -5.54 -11.42 -5.87
CA CYS A 172 -4.13 -11.13 -6.14
C CYS A 172 -3.30 -12.42 -6.19
N GLY A 173 -3.76 -13.47 -5.51
CA GLY A 173 -3.07 -14.77 -5.45
C GLY A 173 -2.07 -14.87 -4.31
N HIS A 174 -1.85 -16.11 -3.85
CA HIS A 174 -0.97 -16.44 -2.72
C HIS A 174 0.51 -16.03 -2.90
N SER A 175 0.97 -15.93 -4.15
CA SER A 175 2.36 -15.63 -4.50
C SER A 175 2.62 -14.13 -4.66
N ASP A 176 1.56 -13.31 -4.66
CA ASP A 176 1.67 -11.87 -4.76
C ASP A 176 2.40 -11.26 -3.56
N ALA A 177 3.09 -10.13 -3.78
CA ALA A 177 3.85 -9.45 -2.74
C ALA A 177 2.95 -8.94 -1.61
N THR A 178 1.77 -8.39 -1.93
CA THR A 178 0.83 -7.83 -0.94
C THR A 178 0.24 -8.95 -0.08
N THR A 179 -0.12 -10.07 -0.71
CA THR A 179 -0.59 -11.28 -0.01
C THR A 179 0.47 -11.81 0.97
N LYS A 180 1.73 -11.90 0.54
CA LYS A 180 2.84 -12.35 1.39
C LYS A 180 3.09 -11.40 2.56
N ALA A 181 2.96 -10.09 2.34
CA ALA A 181 3.10 -9.08 3.37
C ALA A 181 1.99 -9.21 4.43
N ALA A 182 0.72 -9.29 4.02
CA ALA A 182 -0.40 -9.51 4.94
C ALA A 182 -0.25 -10.79 5.77
N ILE A 183 0.13 -11.90 5.14
CA ILE A 183 0.41 -13.18 5.83
C ILE A 183 1.55 -13.02 6.85
N SER A 184 2.60 -12.28 6.49
CA SER A 184 3.73 -12.03 7.39
C SER A 184 3.32 -11.17 8.58
N TYR A 185 2.46 -10.16 8.35
CA TYR A 185 1.89 -9.31 9.40
C TYR A 185 1.05 -10.12 10.39
N LEU A 186 0.16 -10.98 9.88
CA LEU A 186 -0.65 -11.89 10.69
C LEU A 186 0.21 -12.83 11.54
N LYS A 187 1.25 -13.46 10.96
CA LYS A 187 2.16 -14.36 11.68
C LYS A 187 2.94 -13.66 12.80
N ALA A 188 3.19 -12.37 12.66
CA ALA A 188 3.86 -11.57 13.67
C ALA A 188 2.92 -11.13 14.80
N SER A 189 1.60 -11.30 14.62
CA SER A 189 0.60 -10.98 15.62
C SER A 189 0.34 -12.14 16.58
N ASP A 190 -0.10 -11.83 17.80
CA ASP A 190 -0.55 -12.83 18.78
C ASP A 190 -1.99 -13.31 18.53
N MET A 191 -2.63 -12.87 17.44
CA MET A 191 -3.96 -13.37 17.08
C MET A 191 -3.87 -14.84 16.72
N GLY A 192 -4.83 -15.64 17.18
CA GLY A 192 -4.99 -17.02 16.76
C GLY A 192 -5.39 -17.04 15.29
N VAL A 193 -4.43 -16.92 14.39
CA VAL A 193 -4.71 -16.77 12.96
C VAL A 193 -5.46 -18.00 12.46
N PRO A 194 -6.55 -17.86 11.69
CA PRO A 194 -7.04 -18.97 10.89
C PRO A 194 -5.93 -19.36 9.94
N SER A 195 -5.66 -20.66 9.88
CA SER A 195 -4.50 -21.22 9.20
C SER A 195 -4.26 -20.53 7.85
N ILE A 196 -3.00 -20.17 7.58
CA ILE A 196 -2.48 -19.71 6.29
C ILE A 196 -3.02 -20.52 5.08
N ASP A 197 -3.55 -21.71 5.34
CA ASP A 197 -4.35 -22.53 4.44
C ASP A 197 -5.48 -21.80 3.71
N VAL A 198 -6.00 -20.68 4.23
CA VAL A 198 -7.00 -19.82 3.55
C VAL A 198 -6.59 -19.47 2.11
N CYS A 199 -5.29 -19.32 1.87
CA CYS A 199 -4.76 -18.98 0.55
C CYS A 199 -4.39 -20.20 -0.31
N ASN A 200 -4.33 -21.39 0.30
CA ASN A 200 -4.00 -22.65 -0.37
C ASN A 200 -5.24 -23.40 -0.86
N THR A 201 -6.41 -23.18 -0.25
CA THR A 201 -7.66 -23.87 -0.65
C THR A 201 -8.22 -23.41 -2.00
N ASN A 202 -7.75 -22.28 -2.52
CA ASN A 202 -8.21 -21.72 -3.79
C ASN A 202 -7.35 -22.13 -5.01
N ASN A 203 -6.21 -22.81 -4.79
CA ASN A 203 -5.35 -23.32 -5.88
C ASN A 203 -5.71 -24.74 -6.34
N ALA A 204 -6.56 -25.47 -5.62
CA ALA A 204 -6.98 -26.82 -6.03
C ALA A 204 -7.95 -26.82 -7.24
N THR A 205 -8.22 -25.67 -7.87
CA THR A 205 -9.16 -25.57 -8.99
C THR A 205 -8.67 -24.74 -10.19
N LYS A 206 -7.43 -24.20 -10.16
CA LYS A 206 -6.88 -23.43 -11.30
C LYS A 206 -5.64 -24.02 -11.98
N ASP A 207 -4.99 -25.02 -11.38
CA ASP A 207 -3.78 -25.63 -11.95
C ASP A 207 -4.00 -27.05 -12.53
N ASP A 208 -5.21 -27.62 -12.43
CA ASP A 208 -5.48 -29.02 -12.84
C ASP A 208 -6.18 -29.19 -14.21
N ASP A 209 -6.39 -28.12 -14.99
CA ASP A 209 -6.92 -28.25 -16.37
C ASP A 209 -5.80 -28.25 -17.43
N ALA A 210 -4.75 -29.03 -17.15
CA ALA A 210 -3.86 -29.56 -18.18
C ALA A 210 -4.14 -31.06 -18.32
N GLY A 211 -5.24 -31.38 -18.99
CA GLY A 211 -5.52 -32.74 -19.40
C GLY A 211 -4.39 -33.30 -20.26
N THR A 212 -3.83 -34.44 -19.86
CA THR A 212 -3.55 -35.54 -20.80
C THR A 212 -3.40 -36.86 -20.05
N SER A 213 -4.39 -37.72 -20.31
CA SER A 213 -4.35 -39.19 -20.38
C SER A 213 -2.98 -39.86 -20.21
N GLU A 214 -2.96 -40.85 -19.31
CA GLU A 214 -2.02 -41.96 -19.31
C GLU A 214 -1.80 -42.51 -20.73
N LYS A 215 -0.53 -42.73 -21.07
CA LYS A 215 -0.11 -43.88 -21.86
C LYS A 215 1.33 -44.24 -21.49
N MET A 216 1.46 -45.39 -20.83
CA MET A 216 2.68 -46.17 -20.80
C MET A 216 3.12 -46.48 -22.23
N ASP A 217 4.38 -46.20 -22.57
CA ASP A 217 5.18 -47.17 -23.31
C ASP A 217 6.67 -47.01 -23.05
N GLU A 218 7.31 -48.16 -23.03
CA GLU A 218 8.70 -48.45 -22.71
C GLU A 218 9.54 -48.38 -23.99
N THR A 219 10.60 -47.57 -24.04
CA THR A 219 11.81 -47.93 -24.81
C THR A 219 13.03 -47.06 -24.49
N THR A 220 14.14 -47.75 -24.33
CA THR A 220 15.53 -47.32 -24.11
C THR A 220 16.15 -46.54 -25.27
N SER A 221 17.05 -45.58 -25.00
CA SER A 221 18.38 -45.48 -25.65
C SER A 221 19.14 -44.22 -25.21
N GLU A 222 20.44 -44.42 -25.00
CA GLU A 222 21.48 -43.48 -24.58
C GLU A 222 21.71 -42.29 -25.54
N SER A 223 22.14 -41.16 -24.97
CA SER A 223 23.46 -40.52 -25.19
C SER A 223 23.38 -39.00 -24.99
N GLY A 224 24.42 -38.46 -24.34
CA GLY A 224 24.37 -37.18 -23.63
C GLY A 224 24.59 -35.92 -24.45
N PHE A 225 24.44 -34.77 -23.79
CA PHE A 225 25.30 -33.61 -24.04
C PHE A 225 25.29 -32.64 -22.87
N LEU A 226 26.50 -32.12 -22.59
CA LEU A 226 26.86 -31.08 -21.63
C LEU A 226 26.00 -29.81 -21.79
N GLY A 227 25.70 -29.16 -20.66
CA GLY A 227 25.16 -27.80 -20.65
C GLY A 227 25.02 -27.19 -19.27
N ALA A 228 26.10 -27.10 -18.50
CA ALA A 228 26.14 -26.29 -17.30
C ALA A 228 26.00 -24.79 -17.65
N ARG A 229 25.03 -24.10 -17.02
CA ARG A 229 25.13 -22.65 -16.77
C ARG A 229 24.70 -22.31 -15.35
N VAL A 230 25.61 -21.59 -14.72
CA VAL A 230 25.72 -21.18 -13.33
C VAL A 230 25.14 -19.76 -13.18
N GLY A 231 24.48 -19.49 -12.04
CA GLY A 231 24.35 -18.15 -11.42
C GLY A 231 23.33 -17.21 -12.09
N SER A 232 22.49 -16.47 -11.36
CA SER A 232 22.73 -15.85 -10.06
C SER A 232 21.42 -15.61 -9.30
N ILE A 233 21.37 -16.12 -8.07
CA ILE A 233 20.58 -15.60 -6.96
C ILE A 233 21.49 -14.62 -6.22
N VAL A 234 20.92 -13.53 -5.70
CA VAL A 234 21.31 -12.76 -4.48
C VAL A 234 21.01 -11.29 -4.74
N TYR A 235 19.98 -10.75 -4.10
CA TYR A 235 20.01 -9.51 -3.27
C TYR A 235 18.59 -9.30 -2.73
N GLY A 236 18.40 -9.38 -1.41
CA GLY A 236 17.11 -9.04 -0.80
C GLY A 236 16.76 -9.62 0.58
N VAL A 237 17.65 -10.34 1.27
CA VAL A 237 17.29 -10.97 2.58
C VAL A 237 18.08 -10.44 3.79
N ILE A 238 18.93 -9.42 3.63
CA ILE A 238 19.82 -8.95 4.73
C ILE A 238 19.28 -7.70 5.48
N ALA A 239 18.05 -7.25 5.24
CA ALA A 239 17.49 -6.10 5.98
C ALA A 239 16.56 -6.49 7.16
N ALA A 240 15.98 -7.69 7.18
CA ALA A 240 14.95 -8.04 8.17
C ALA A 240 15.48 -8.59 9.51
N CYS A 241 16.71 -9.12 9.56
CA CYS A 241 17.23 -9.73 10.79
C CYS A 241 17.81 -8.72 11.81
N CYS A 242 18.15 -7.49 11.40
CA CYS A 242 18.73 -6.50 12.31
C CYS A 242 17.68 -5.71 13.13
N PHE A 243 16.44 -5.62 12.67
CA PHE A 243 15.40 -4.84 13.36
C PHE A 243 14.86 -5.53 14.62
N VAL A 244 14.74 -6.86 14.59
CA VAL A 244 14.23 -7.61 15.75
C VAL A 244 15.17 -7.48 16.96
N ALA A 245 16.48 -7.55 16.74
CA ALA A 245 17.47 -7.41 17.81
C ALA A 245 17.43 -6.03 18.50
N LEU A 246 17.17 -4.95 17.75
CA LEU A 246 17.15 -3.59 18.26
C LEU A 246 15.89 -3.29 19.09
N VAL A 247 14.74 -3.84 18.71
CA VAL A 247 13.49 -3.73 19.48
C VAL A 247 13.57 -4.51 20.79
N PHE A 248 14.20 -5.70 20.81
CA PHE A 248 14.42 -6.47 22.04
C PHE A 248 15.44 -5.79 22.97
N LEU A 249 16.52 -5.20 22.44
CA LEU A 249 17.51 -4.46 23.24
C LEU A 249 16.89 -3.23 23.91
N MET A 250 16.06 -2.47 23.19
CA MET A 250 15.37 -1.29 23.75
C MET A 250 14.32 -1.67 24.80
N ARG A 251 13.58 -2.78 24.61
CA ARG A 251 12.64 -3.30 25.63
C ARG A 251 13.36 -3.80 26.90
N TRP A 252 14.53 -4.42 26.76
CA TRP A 252 15.33 -4.87 27.91
C TRP A 252 15.90 -3.69 28.71
N LEU A 253 16.50 -2.70 28.04
CA LEU A 253 17.04 -1.50 28.69
C LEU A 253 15.96 -0.73 29.47
N ARG A 254 14.73 -0.66 28.95
CA ARG A 254 13.60 0.02 29.62
C ARG A 254 13.11 -0.70 30.88
N LYS A 255 13.30 -2.02 30.99
CA LYS A 255 12.97 -2.81 32.19
C LYS A 255 14.05 -2.70 33.27
N SER A 256 15.33 -2.63 32.90
CA SER A 256 16.43 -2.54 33.86
C SER A 256 16.52 -1.19 34.59
N VAL A 257 16.06 -0.10 33.97
CA VAL A 257 16.08 1.25 34.59
C VAL A 257 14.95 1.46 35.62
N LYS A 258 13.91 0.62 35.64
CA LYS A 258 12.81 0.70 36.61
C LYS A 258 12.99 -0.23 37.83
N GLY A 259 14.16 -0.85 37.97
CA GLY A 259 14.45 -1.86 38.99
C GLY A 259 15.63 -1.54 39.92
N VAL A 260 15.97 -0.25 40.08
CA VAL A 260 16.86 0.27 41.13
C VAL A 260 16.18 1.44 41.82
#